data_AF-A0A7G8HMX2-F1
#
_entry.id   AF-A0A7G8HMX2-F1
#
_cell.length_a   1.000
_cell.length_b   1.000
_cell.length_c   1.000
_cell.angle_alpha   90.00
_cell.angle_beta   90.00
_cell.angle_gamma   90.00
#
_symmetry.space_group_name_H-M   'P 1'
#
loop_
_entity.id
_entity.type
_entity.pdbx_description
1 polymer ?
#
loop_
_entity_poly.entity_id
_entity_poly.type
_entity_poly.pdbx_seq_one_letter_code
_entity_poly.pdbx_strand_id
1 'polypeptide(L)' 'MVILKCIGEGHFYREKVVMPQELFWFEAPLSSRLEIWQMSPQGQMLQVRADVSDYALNEKSAEESPTASLWAC' A
#
# COMPACT_ATOMS: atom_id res chain seq x y z
N MET A 1 7.54 -5.28 10.18
CA MET A 1 8.03 -3.94 9.81
C MET A 1 8.53 -4.00 8.39
N VAL A 2 8.09 -3.09 7.55
CA VAL A 2 8.50 -3.01 6.14
C VAL A 2 8.91 -1.60 5.79
N ILE A 3 9.73 -1.44 4.76
CA ILE A 3 10.05 -0.15 4.17
C ILE A 3 9.27 -0.06 2.87
N LEU A 4 8.38 0.92 2.80
CA LEU A 4 7.66 1.25 1.58
C LEU A 4 8.43 2.33 0.84
N LYS A 5 8.70 2.11 -0.44
CA LYS A 5 9.26 3.10 -1.36
C LYS A 5 8.31 3.28 -2.53
N CYS A 6 7.92 4.51 -2.79
CA CYS A 6 7.14 4.87 -3.98
C CYS A 6 7.96 5.84 -4.82
N ILE A 7 8.24 5.44 -6.06
CA ILE A 7 9.09 6.18 -6.98
C ILE A 7 8.25 6.53 -8.21
N GLY A 8 8.06 7.82 -8.45
CA GLY A 8 7.24 8.32 -9.56
C GLY A 8 7.98 9.31 -10.44
N GLU A 9 7.28 9.79 -11.46
CA GLU A 9 7.78 10.85 -12.34
C GLU A 9 7.97 12.18 -11.61
N GLY A 10 8.63 13.15 -12.27
CA GLY A 10 8.79 14.50 -11.72
C GLY A 10 9.64 14.55 -10.45
N HIS A 11 10.60 13.65 -10.32
CA HIS A 11 11.41 13.49 -9.09
C HIS A 11 10.59 13.14 -7.84
N PHE A 12 9.41 12.54 -8.01
CA PHE A 12 8.61 12.06 -6.90
C PHE A 12 9.29 10.84 -6.24
N TYR A 13 9.63 10.99 -4.97
CA TYR A 13 10.12 9.90 -4.14
C TYR A 13 9.50 9.99 -2.75
N ARG A 14 8.89 8.90 -2.30
CA ARG A 14 8.32 8.78 -0.96
C ARG A 14 8.77 7.49 -0.30
N GLU A 15 9.33 7.60 0.89
CA GLU A 15 9.77 6.47 1.69
C GLU A 15 9.16 6.53 3.10
N LYS A 16 8.67 5.38 3.60
CA LYS A 16 8.16 5.26 4.97
C LYS A 16 8.45 3.87 5.52
N VAL A 17 8.97 3.82 6.73
CA VAL A 17 8.96 2.61 7.56
C VAL A 17 7.54 2.40 8.08
N VAL A 18 6.91 1.30 7.71
CA VAL A 18 5.56 0.92 8.17
C VAL A 18 5.70 -0.13 9.27
N MET A 19 5.15 0.20 10.44
CA MET A 19 5.16 -0.67 11.61
C MET A 19 4.10 -1.77 11.49
N PRO A 20 4.25 -2.91 12.19
CA PRO A 20 3.17 -3.89 12.28
C PRO A 20 1.86 -3.21 12.73
N GLN A 21 0.76 -3.52 12.06
CA GLN A 21 -0.59 -2.96 12.33
C GLN A 21 -0.77 -1.47 12.02
N GLU A 22 0.23 -0.78 11.44
CA GLU A 22 0.07 0.59 10.96
C GLU A 22 -0.60 0.61 9.57
N LEU A 23 -1.63 1.43 9.42
CA LEU A 23 -2.19 1.79 8.12
C LEU A 23 -1.52 3.07 7.63
N PHE A 24 -1.00 3.04 6.40
CA PHE A 24 -0.31 4.17 5.80
C PHE A 24 -0.91 4.49 4.43
N TRP A 25 -1.49 5.68 4.32
CA TRP A 25 -2.09 6.21 3.09
C TRP A 25 -1.29 7.38 2.58
N PHE A 26 -1.16 7.49 1.25
CA PHE A 26 -0.47 8.59 0.61
C PHE A 26 -0.95 8.80 -0.82
N GLU A 27 -0.78 10.02 -1.32
CA GLU A 27 -0.98 10.35 -2.72
C GLU A 27 0.33 10.14 -3.50
N ALA A 28 0.21 9.66 -4.74
CA ALA A 28 1.32 9.46 -5.66
C ALA A 28 0.87 9.61 -7.13
N PRO A 29 1.79 10.00 -8.03
CA PRO A 29 1.54 9.98 -9.47
C PRO A 29 1.12 8.59 -9.97
N LEU A 30 0.24 8.51 -10.98
CA LEU A 30 -0.29 7.25 -11.52
C LEU A 30 0.78 6.31 -12.09
N SER A 31 1.85 6.87 -12.68
CA SER A 31 2.98 6.09 -13.21
C SER A 31 4.02 5.70 -12.16
N SER A 32 3.70 5.84 -10.86
CA SER A 32 4.62 5.51 -9.80
C SER A 32 4.72 4.00 -9.57
N ARG A 33 5.95 3.56 -9.32
CA ARG A 33 6.26 2.19 -8.91
C ARG A 33 6.29 2.11 -7.38
N LEU A 34 5.62 1.10 -6.85
CA LEU A 34 5.64 0.72 -5.45
C LEU A 34 6.65 -0.40 -5.21
N GLU A 35 7.45 -0.27 -4.16
CA GLU A 35 8.35 -1.30 -3.67
C GLU A 35 8.14 -1.50 -2.17
N ILE A 36 7.94 -2.75 -1.76
CA ILE A 36 7.81 -3.14 -0.35
C ILE A 36 9.02 -4.00 -0.01
N TRP A 37 9.80 -3.51 0.94
CA TRP A 37 11.03 -4.15 1.41
C TRP A 37 10.82 -4.69 2.82
N GLN A 38 11.00 -5.99 2.99
CA GLN A 38 10.97 -6.62 4.30
C GLN A 38 12.32 -6.48 4.98
N MET A 39 12.30 -6.08 6.25
CA MET A 39 13.49 -6.11 7.09
C MET A 39 13.71 -7.54 7.58
N SER A 40 14.85 -8.14 7.24
CA SER A 40 15.30 -9.43 7.75
C SER A 40 16.61 -9.28 8.52
N PRO A 41 16.99 -10.26 9.35
CA PRO A 41 18.30 -10.28 10.00
C PRO A 41 19.48 -10.23 9.01
N GLN A 42 19.26 -10.65 7.76
CA GLN A 42 20.25 -10.65 6.68
C GLN A 42 20.26 -9.35 5.86
N GLY A 43 19.38 -8.39 6.16
CA GLY A 43 19.32 -7.08 5.51
C GLY A 43 17.93 -6.72 4.97
N GLN A 44 17.91 -5.83 3.98
CA GLN A 44 16.69 -5.43 3.29
C GLN A 44 16.41 -6.37 2.12
N MET A 45 15.23 -6.99 2.10
CA MET A 45 14.81 -7.88 1.02
C MET A 45 13.62 -7.28 0.30
N LEU A 46 13.74 -7.06 -1.02
CA LEU A 46 12.61 -6.65 -1.84
C LEU A 46 11.60 -7.79 -1.90
N GLN A 47 10.41 -7.57 -1.36
CA GLN A 47 9.35 -8.57 -1.31
C GLN A 47 8.35 -8.37 -2.45
N VAL A 48 7.98 -7.10 -2.70
CA VAL A 48 6.97 -6.75 -3.71
C VAL A 48 7.47 -5.60 -4.55
N ARG A 49 7.25 -5.71 -5.86
CA ARG A 49 7.34 -4.61 -6.82
C ARG A 49 6.07 -4.61 -7.65
N ALA A 50 5.36 -3.49 -7.66
CA ALA A 50 4.06 -3.35 -8.33
C ALA A 50 3.83 -1.91 -8.80
N ASP A 51 2.82 -1.71 -9.63
CA ASP A 51 2.37 -0.38 -10.00
C ASP A 51 1.46 0.19 -8.89
N VAL A 52 1.55 1.50 -8.62
CA VAL A 52 0.77 2.12 -7.54
C VAL A 52 -0.74 2.01 -7.76
N SER A 53 -1.16 1.89 -9.02
CA SER A 53 -2.55 1.66 -9.42
C SER A 53 -3.15 0.39 -8.84
N ASP A 54 -2.34 -0.65 -8.61
CA ASP A 54 -2.80 -1.93 -8.08
C ASP A 54 -3.21 -1.83 -6.60
N TYR A 55 -2.75 -0.77 -5.92
CA TYR A 55 -3.00 -0.49 -4.50
C TYR A 55 -3.84 0.78 -4.28
N ALA A 56 -4.31 1.41 -5.37
CA ALA A 56 -5.17 2.57 -5.27
C ALA A 56 -6.53 2.18 -4.69
N LEU A 57 -7.01 2.95 -3.70
CA LEU A 57 -8.38 2.82 -3.25
C LEU A 57 -9.31 3.32 -4.36
N ASN A 58 -10.03 2.39 -4.99
CA ASN A 58 -11.18 2.76 -5.78
C ASN A 58 -12.34 3.07 -4.83
N GLU A 59 -12.82 4.30 -4.83
CA GLU A 59 -13.98 4.75 -4.01
C GLU A 59 -15.21 3.85 -4.19
N LYS A 60 -15.28 3.07 -5.28
CA LYS A 60 -16.36 2.11 -5.59
C LYS A 60 -16.40 0.83 -4.75
N SER A 61 -15.36 0.49 -3.99
CA SER A 61 -15.34 -0.75 -3.20
C SER A 61 -15.79 -0.58 -1.74
N ALA A 62 -16.15 0.63 -1.31
CA ALA A 62 -16.65 0.88 0.04
C ALA A 62 -18.12 0.48 0.26
N GLU A 63 -18.86 0.11 -0.79
CA GLU A 63 -20.28 -0.26 -0.71
C GLU A 63 -20.52 -1.78 -0.51
N GLU A 64 -19.49 -2.62 -0.62
CA GLU A 64 -19.61 -4.08 -0.42
C GLU A 64 -19.04 -4.50 0.94
N SER A 65 -19.58 -3.98 2.03
CA SER A 65 -19.44 -4.62 3.35
C SER A 65 -20.59 -5.62 3.57
N PRO A 66 -20.34 -6.92 3.78
CA PRO A 66 -21.36 -7.96 3.96
C PRO A 66 -21.98 -7.95 5.37
N THR A 67 -22.21 -6.77 5.97
CA THR A 67 -22.78 -6.65 7.32
C THR A 67 -24.32 -6.51 7.32
N ALA A 68 -24.96 -6.41 6.15
CA ALA A 68 -26.41 -6.22 6.08
C ALA A 68 -27.27 -7.49 6.33
N SER A 69 -26.69 -8.69 6.38
CA SER A 69 -27.48 -9.95 6.45
C SER A 69 -27.52 -10.65 7.81
N LEU A 70 -27.01 -10.03 8.90
CA LEU A 70 -27.03 -10.65 10.24
C LEU A 70 -28.18 -10.17 11.14
N TRP A 71 -29.07 -9.31 10.65
CA TRP A 71 -30.16 -8.71 11.43
C TRP A 71 -31.53 -8.83 10.75
N ALA A 72 -31.81 -9.96 10.10
CA ALA A 72 -33.18 -10.36 9.80
C ALA A 72 -33.62 -11.34 10.89
N CYS A 73 -34.15 -10.79 11.99
CA CYS A 73 -34.97 -11.53 12.96
C CYS A 73 -36.32 -11.88 12.34
#